data_AF-A0AAU3GMZ1-F1
#
_entry.id   AF-A0AAU3GMZ1-F1
#
_cell.length_a   1.000
_cell.length_b   1.000
_cell.length_c   1.000
_cell.angle_alpha   90.00
_cell.angle_beta   90.00
_cell.angle_gamma   90.00
#
_symmetry.space_group_name_H-M   'P 1'
#
loop_
_entity.id
_entity.type
_entity.pdbx_description
1 polymer ?
#
loop_
_entity_poly.entity_id
_entity_poly.type
_entity_poly.pdbx_seq_one_letter_code
_entity_poly.pdbx_strand_id
1 'polypeptide(L)'
;MASTLAAQPAERWARLFTLVADLTPADLQVPWGGGQKLDDGSVQVPFPIYSDAINAVIGLLYELNVVVVFNWSEWHRTTPLFPDAHGLADAPVADAARLTTTFIRGERFSDGAIQGAIESGALQAIFTRLRRWFDEEYPAR
;
A
#
# COMPACT_ATOMS: atom_id res chain seq x y z
N MET A 1 -1.35 2.39 17.86
CA MET A 1 -1.46 2.23 16.40
C MET A 1 -2.90 2.19 15.94
N ALA A 2 -3.73 1.23 16.39
CA ALA A 2 -5.18 1.28 16.14
C ALA A 2 -5.81 2.61 16.62
N SER A 3 -5.39 3.13 17.78
CA SER A 3 -5.77 4.46 18.27
C SER A 3 -5.35 5.64 17.39
N THR A 4 -4.27 5.52 16.61
CA THR A 4 -3.79 6.56 15.68
C THR A 4 -4.61 6.56 14.40
N LEU A 5 -4.94 5.37 13.90
CA LEU A 5 -5.84 5.19 12.76
C LEU A 5 -7.26 5.69 13.10
N ALA A 6 -7.72 5.37 14.30
CA ALA A 6 -8.98 5.82 14.89
C ALA A 6 -9.11 7.35 14.96
N ALA A 7 -8.01 8.04 15.29
CA ALA A 7 -8.02 9.49 15.43
C ALA A 7 -8.23 10.24 14.09
N GLN A 8 -8.24 9.55 12.95
CA GLN A 8 -8.46 10.16 11.65
C GLN A 8 -9.95 10.39 11.37
N PRO A 9 -10.32 11.48 10.66
CA PRO A 9 -11.70 11.73 10.28
C PRO A 9 -12.31 10.57 9.48
N ALA A 10 -13.53 10.14 9.84
CA ALA A 10 -14.27 9.07 9.15
C ALA A 10 -14.47 9.36 7.65
N GLU A 11 -14.58 10.63 7.28
CA GLU A 11 -14.70 11.08 5.88
C GLU A 11 -13.47 10.71 5.04
N ARG A 12 -12.27 10.69 5.62
CA ARG A 12 -11.04 10.27 4.91
C ARG A 12 -11.04 8.77 4.67
N TRP A 13 -11.51 7.99 5.64
CA TRP A 13 -11.71 6.55 5.48
C TRP A 13 -12.75 6.24 4.41
N ALA A 14 -13.88 6.96 4.41
CA ALA A 14 -14.89 6.83 3.36
C ALA A 14 -14.31 7.12 1.98
N ARG A 15 -13.53 8.21 1.83
CA ARG A 15 -12.84 8.53 0.57
C ARG A 15 -11.89 7.43 0.11
N LEU A 16 -11.09 6.86 1.03
CA LEU A 16 -10.21 5.74 0.70
C LEU A 16 -11.01 4.55 0.16
N PHE A 17 -12.07 4.14 0.86
CA PHE A 17 -12.84 2.97 0.45
C PHE A 17 -13.68 3.19 -0.80
N THR A 18 -14.17 4.41 -1.05
CA THR A 18 -14.77 4.77 -2.34
C THR A 18 -13.75 4.64 -3.46
N LEU A 19 -12.57 5.26 -3.31
CA LEU A 19 -11.53 5.22 -4.33
C LEU A 19 -11.06 3.79 -4.62
N VAL A 20 -10.88 2.96 -3.57
CA VAL A 20 -10.52 1.55 -3.70
C VAL A 20 -11.64 0.75 -4.40
N ALA A 21 -12.91 1.01 -4.11
CA ALA A 21 -14.03 0.32 -4.75
C ALA A 21 -14.18 0.69 -6.24
N ASP A 22 -13.74 1.89 -6.63
CA ASP A 22 -13.79 2.38 -8.00
C ASP A 22 -12.57 1.95 -8.84
N LEU A 23 -11.56 1.31 -8.24
CA LEU A 23 -10.40 0.80 -8.97
C LEU A 23 -10.80 -0.24 -10.02
N THR A 24 -10.29 -0.06 -11.23
CA THR A 24 -10.49 -0.98 -12.33
C THR A 24 -9.24 -1.83 -12.59
N PRO A 25 -9.35 -2.96 -13.32
CA PRO A 25 -8.18 -3.71 -13.75
C PRO A 25 -7.16 -2.90 -14.57
N ALA A 26 -7.59 -1.81 -15.22
CA ALA A 26 -6.71 -0.92 -15.97
C ALA A 26 -5.87 -0.05 -15.02
N ASP A 27 -6.43 0.40 -13.90
CA ASP A 27 -5.71 1.19 -12.88
C ASP A 27 -4.60 0.38 -12.18
N LEU A 28 -4.74 -0.95 -12.20
CA LEU A 28 -3.81 -1.91 -11.61
C LEU A 28 -2.70 -2.34 -12.58
N GLN A 29 -2.75 -1.95 -13.87
CA GLN A 29 -1.65 -2.19 -14.80
C GLN A 29 -0.49 -1.25 -14.46
N VAL A 30 0.71 -1.80 -14.34
CA VAL A 30 1.92 -1.04 -14.01
C VAL A 30 2.90 -1.10 -15.19
N PRO A 31 2.71 -0.27 -16.22
CA PRO A 31 3.70 -0.16 -17.29
C PRO A 31 5.02 0.38 -16.73
N TRP A 32 6.13 -0.04 -17.34
CA TRP A 32 7.46 0.43 -16.98
C TRP A 32 7.94 1.48 -17.99
N GLY A 33 8.39 2.61 -17.46
CA GLY A 33 9.09 3.65 -18.21
C GLY A 33 10.61 3.50 -18.12
N GLY A 34 11.35 4.35 -18.83
CA GLY A 34 12.81 4.33 -18.84
C GLY A 34 13.40 3.17 -19.66
N GLY A 35 14.62 2.77 -19.32
CA GLY A 35 15.35 1.71 -20.03
C GLY A 35 15.94 2.14 -21.38
N GLN A 36 15.69 3.38 -21.82
CA GLN A 36 16.26 3.89 -23.07
C GLN A 36 17.72 4.30 -22.90
N LYS A 37 18.50 4.14 -23.97
CA LYS A 37 19.82 4.75 -24.09
C LYS A 37 19.67 6.21 -24.52
N LEU A 38 20.32 7.11 -23.80
CA LEU A 38 20.32 8.55 -24.07
C LEU A 38 21.43 8.93 -25.06
N ASP A 39 21.35 10.14 -25.61
CA ASP A 39 22.30 10.66 -26.60
C ASP A 39 23.75 10.75 -26.07
N ASP A 40 23.91 10.90 -24.76
CA ASP A 40 25.22 10.89 -24.08
C ASP A 40 25.79 9.49 -23.84
N GLY A 41 25.07 8.44 -24.27
CA GLY A 41 25.46 7.05 -24.14
C GLY A 41 25.07 6.39 -22.81
N SER A 42 24.52 7.14 -21.85
CA SER A 42 23.98 6.59 -20.61
C SER A 42 22.67 5.82 -20.85
N VAL A 43 22.28 4.97 -19.90
CA VAL A 43 21.02 4.22 -19.95
C VAL A 43 20.15 4.64 -18.78
N GLN A 44 18.92 5.04 -19.06
CA GLN A 44 17.95 5.36 -18.02
C GLN A 44 17.55 4.09 -17.27
N VAL A 45 17.56 4.13 -15.94
CA VAL A 45 17.07 3.03 -15.11
C VAL A 45 15.55 2.88 -15.34
N PRO A 46 15.04 1.68 -15.64
CA PRO A 46 13.60 1.44 -15.74
C PRO A 46 12.88 1.69 -14.42
N PHE A 47 11.65 2.22 -14.49
CA PHE A 47 10.83 2.50 -13.30
C PHE A 47 9.35 2.21 -13.57
N PRO A 48 8.59 1.75 -12.56
CA PRO A 48 7.15 1.52 -12.68
C PRO A 48 6.40 2.85 -12.76
N ILE A 49 5.34 2.88 -13.58
CA ILE A 49 4.43 4.01 -13.70
C ILE A 49 3.08 3.58 -13.12
N TYR A 50 2.76 4.11 -11.94
CA TYR A 50 1.47 3.88 -11.29
C TYR A 50 0.41 4.84 -11.81
N SER A 51 -0.83 4.35 -11.94
CA SER A 51 -1.98 5.16 -12.34
C SER A 51 -2.27 6.28 -11.32
N ASP A 52 -2.97 7.33 -11.77
CA ASP A 52 -3.41 8.42 -10.89
C ASP A 52 -4.28 7.91 -9.74
N ALA A 53 -5.11 6.88 -9.99
CA ALA A 53 -5.93 6.25 -8.97
C ALA A 53 -5.08 5.58 -7.88
N ILE A 54 -4.04 4.82 -8.25
CA ILE A 54 -3.12 4.21 -7.29
C ILE A 54 -2.34 5.28 -6.52
N ASN A 55 -1.86 6.32 -7.19
CA ASN A 55 -1.18 7.44 -6.54
C ASN A 55 -2.09 8.15 -5.53
N ALA A 56 -3.36 8.36 -5.86
CA ALA A 56 -4.35 8.94 -4.96
C ALA A 56 -4.64 8.05 -3.74
N VAL A 57 -4.72 6.73 -3.93
CA VAL A 57 -4.86 5.77 -2.82
C VAL A 57 -3.64 5.84 -1.89
N ILE A 58 -2.42 5.85 -2.44
CA ILE A 58 -1.19 5.99 -1.66
C ILE A 58 -1.17 7.30 -0.87
N GLY A 59 -1.58 8.40 -1.50
CA GLY A 59 -1.74 9.69 -0.84
C GLY A 59 -2.67 9.62 0.38
N LEU A 60 -3.83 8.98 0.22
CA LEU A 60 -4.77 8.79 1.34
C LEU A 60 -4.21 7.90 2.45
N LEU A 61 -3.41 6.86 2.13
CA LEU A 61 -2.75 6.03 3.14
C LEU A 61 -1.74 6.84 3.98
N TYR A 62 -1.07 7.84 3.39
CA TYR A 62 -0.27 8.81 4.14
C TYR A 62 -1.12 9.72 5.00
N GLU A 63 -2.19 10.32 4.45
CA GLU A 63 -3.09 11.22 5.18
C GLU A 63 -3.79 10.55 6.36
N LEU A 64 -4.07 9.25 6.24
CA LEU A 64 -4.69 8.42 7.28
C LEU A 64 -3.68 7.89 8.31
N ASN A 65 -2.39 8.25 8.20
CA ASN A 65 -1.31 7.73 9.03
C ASN A 65 -1.23 6.19 9.04
N VAL A 66 -1.61 5.55 7.93
CA VAL A 66 -1.42 4.10 7.72
C VAL A 66 0.05 3.79 7.45
N VAL A 67 0.78 4.71 6.80
CA VAL A 67 2.23 4.62 6.63
C VAL A 67 2.93 5.02 7.94
N VAL A 68 3.32 4.01 8.72
CA VAL A 68 3.82 4.18 10.09
C VAL A 68 5.35 4.14 10.18
N VAL A 69 5.92 4.72 11.25
CA VAL A 69 7.35 4.65 11.54
C VAL A 69 7.65 3.47 12.45
N PHE A 70 8.44 2.50 11.96
CA PHE A 70 8.97 1.36 12.71
C PHE A 70 10.16 0.73 11.96
N ASN A 71 10.81 -0.28 12.53
CA ASN A 71 11.88 -1.03 11.86
C ASN A 71 11.32 -2.01 10.79
N TRP A 72 10.80 -1.46 9.71
CA TRP A 72 10.21 -2.22 8.60
C TRP A 72 11.22 -3.12 7.88
N SER A 73 12.49 -2.72 7.83
CA SER A 73 13.57 -3.47 7.18
C SER A 73 13.90 -4.77 7.91
N GLU A 74 13.78 -4.81 9.24
CA GLU A 74 13.88 -6.05 10.00
C GLU A 74 12.56 -6.83 9.96
N TRP A 75 11.43 -6.15 10.11
CA TRP A 75 10.12 -6.78 10.21
C TRP A 75 9.71 -7.55 8.96
N HIS A 76 9.95 -7.03 7.75
CA HIS A 76 9.55 -7.74 6.52
C HIS A 76 10.32 -9.04 6.30
N ARG A 77 11.48 -9.22 6.96
CA ARG A 77 12.29 -10.46 6.88
C ARG A 77 11.78 -11.54 7.82
N THR A 78 11.00 -11.18 8.84
CA THR A 78 10.60 -12.08 9.93
C THR A 78 9.10 -12.32 9.97
N THR A 79 8.30 -11.41 9.43
CA THR A 79 6.85 -11.54 9.36
C THR A 79 6.44 -12.60 8.33
N PRO A 80 5.47 -13.48 8.64
CA PRO A 80 4.91 -14.42 7.66
C PRO A 80 3.98 -13.73 6.65
N LEU A 81 3.65 -12.45 6.86
CA LEU A 81 2.70 -11.69 6.04
C LEU A 81 3.33 -11.14 4.75
N PHE A 82 4.65 -11.18 4.61
CA PHE A 82 5.34 -10.68 3.43
C PHE A 82 5.84 -11.88 2.60
N PRO A 83 5.70 -11.88 1.26
CA PRO A 83 5.29 -10.77 0.39
C PRO A 83 3.81 -10.75 -0.04
N ASP A 84 2.99 -11.70 0.39
CA ASP A 84 1.68 -11.97 -0.21
C ASP A 84 0.48 -11.68 0.71
N ALA A 85 0.73 -11.12 1.89
CA ALA A 85 -0.29 -10.86 2.92
C ALA A 85 -1.03 -12.12 3.42
N HIS A 86 -0.44 -13.31 3.26
CA HIS A 86 -1.07 -14.55 3.72
C HIS A 86 -1.36 -14.51 5.23
N GLY A 87 -2.63 -14.70 5.62
CA GLY A 87 -3.08 -14.63 7.02
C GLY A 87 -3.36 -13.22 7.54
N LEU A 88 -3.25 -12.17 6.71
CA LEU A 88 -3.49 -10.79 7.14
C LEU A 88 -4.94 -10.55 7.60
N ALA A 89 -5.91 -11.30 7.05
CA ALA A 89 -7.33 -11.16 7.38
C ALA A 89 -7.64 -11.32 8.88
N ASP A 90 -6.86 -12.17 9.56
CA ASP A 90 -7.01 -12.47 10.99
C ASP A 90 -5.94 -11.78 11.86
N ALA A 91 -4.98 -11.11 11.24
CA ALA A 91 -3.96 -10.35 11.94
C ALA A 91 -4.54 -9.05 12.54
N PRO A 92 -3.91 -8.44 13.54
CA PRO A 92 -4.25 -7.09 13.98
C PRO A 92 -4.18 -6.07 12.82
N VAL A 93 -5.06 -5.07 12.79
CA VAL A 93 -5.01 -3.96 11.80
C VAL A 93 -3.64 -3.27 11.76
N ALA A 94 -2.94 -3.31 12.91
CA ALA A 94 -1.57 -2.88 13.04
C ALA A 94 -0.65 -3.51 11.97
N ASP A 95 -0.82 -4.79 11.67
CA ASP A 95 0.01 -5.47 10.69
C ASP A 95 -0.34 -5.09 9.26
N ALA A 96 -1.58 -4.71 8.97
CA ALA A 96 -1.95 -4.12 7.68
C ALA A 96 -1.23 -2.77 7.48
N ALA A 97 -1.15 -1.93 8.51
CA ALA A 97 -0.39 -0.67 8.46
C ALA A 97 1.12 -0.91 8.30
N ARG A 98 1.68 -1.91 8.99
CA ARG A 98 3.09 -2.30 8.83
C ARG A 98 3.38 -2.81 7.42
N LEU A 99 2.55 -3.69 6.89
CA LEU A 99 2.72 -4.24 5.55
C LEU A 99 2.56 -3.16 4.47
N THR A 100 1.59 -2.26 4.62
CA THR A 100 1.44 -1.06 3.78
C THR A 100 2.72 -0.23 3.76
N THR A 101 3.30 0.02 4.94
CA THR A 101 4.54 0.77 5.07
C THR A 101 5.71 0.04 4.39
N THR A 102 5.81 -1.28 4.54
CA THR A 102 6.85 -2.09 3.89
C THR A 102 6.84 -1.92 2.39
N PHE A 103 5.69 -2.00 1.73
CA PHE A 103 5.60 -1.80 0.28
C PHE A 103 5.87 -0.35 -0.14
N ILE A 104 5.20 0.63 0.48
CA ILE A 104 5.32 2.04 0.10
C ILE A 104 6.73 2.59 0.36
N ARG A 105 7.36 2.22 1.47
CA ARG A 105 8.76 2.61 1.74
C ARG A 105 9.73 1.79 0.93
N GLY A 106 9.43 0.50 0.70
CA GLY A 106 10.22 -0.40 -0.13
C GLY A 106 10.40 0.13 -1.55
N GLU A 107 9.36 0.76 -2.11
CA GLU A 107 9.41 1.39 -3.45
C GLU A 107 10.57 2.39 -3.60
N ARG A 108 10.96 3.07 -2.50
CA ARG A 108 12.06 4.04 -2.52
C ARG A 108 13.45 3.42 -2.62
N PHE A 109 13.55 2.11 -2.40
CA PHE A 109 14.81 1.35 -2.38
C PHE A 109 14.87 0.29 -3.48
N SER A 110 13.70 -0.19 -3.93
CA SER A 110 13.56 -1.13 -5.01
C SER A 110 12.30 -0.77 -5.78
N ASP A 111 12.48 -0.35 -7.02
CA ASP A 111 11.39 -0.13 -7.96
C ASP A 111 10.55 -1.41 -8.10
N GLY A 112 9.23 -1.26 -8.09
CA GLY A 112 8.26 -2.34 -8.28
C GLY A 112 7.76 -3.02 -7.00
N ALA A 113 8.06 -2.48 -5.81
CA ALA A 113 7.54 -3.04 -4.56
C ALA A 113 6.01 -2.99 -4.47
N ILE A 114 5.41 -1.86 -4.86
CA ILE A 114 3.96 -1.66 -4.91
C ILE A 114 3.35 -2.49 -6.04
N GLN A 115 4.01 -2.59 -7.21
CA GLN A 115 3.61 -3.53 -8.26
C GLN A 115 3.54 -4.96 -7.71
N GLY A 116 4.58 -5.42 -7.00
CA GLY A 116 4.59 -6.75 -6.40
C GLY A 116 3.41 -6.96 -5.43
N ALA A 117 3.01 -5.93 -4.69
CA ALA A 117 1.83 -5.98 -3.82
C ALA A 117 0.51 -6.06 -4.60
N ILE A 118 0.43 -5.42 -5.78
CA ILE A 118 -0.73 -5.53 -6.69
C ILE A 118 -0.81 -6.96 -7.23
N GLU A 119 0.29 -7.48 -7.78
CA GLU A 119 0.35 -8.78 -8.44
C GLU A 119 0.15 -9.95 -7.47
N SER A 120 0.66 -9.86 -6.24
CA SER A 120 0.46 -10.89 -5.21
C SER A 120 -0.93 -10.84 -4.56
N GLY A 121 -1.71 -9.79 -4.80
CA GLY A 121 -2.97 -9.53 -4.11
C GLY A 121 -2.81 -8.96 -2.69
N ALA A 122 -1.57 -8.73 -2.23
CA ALA A 122 -1.30 -8.16 -0.91
C ALA A 122 -1.93 -6.78 -0.73
N LEU A 123 -1.96 -5.95 -1.78
CA LEU A 123 -2.59 -4.63 -1.74
C LEU A 123 -4.11 -4.74 -1.47
N GLN A 124 -4.79 -5.68 -2.13
CA GLN A 124 -6.21 -5.93 -1.91
C GLN A 124 -6.47 -6.49 -0.50
N ALA A 125 -5.60 -7.38 0.00
CA ALA A 125 -5.70 -7.92 1.35
C ALA A 125 -5.54 -6.82 2.41
N ILE A 126 -4.63 -5.87 2.20
CA ILE A 126 -4.46 -4.68 3.05
C ILE A 126 -5.76 -3.88 3.10
N PHE A 127 -6.35 -3.52 1.96
CA PHE A 127 -7.58 -2.72 1.94
C PHE A 127 -8.74 -3.44 2.60
N THR A 128 -8.88 -4.75 2.34
CA THR A 128 -9.91 -5.58 2.98
C THR A 128 -9.76 -5.57 4.50
N ARG A 129 -8.53 -5.73 5.00
CA ARG A 129 -8.26 -5.73 6.44
C ARG A 129 -8.50 -4.38 7.10
N LEU A 130 -8.10 -3.28 6.44
CA LEU A 130 -8.35 -1.91 6.89
C LEU A 130 -9.85 -1.60 6.93
N ARG A 131 -10.59 -2.03 5.90
CA ARG A 131 -12.05 -1.85 5.84
C ARG A 131 -12.78 -2.62 6.93
N ARG A 132 -12.45 -3.91 7.09
CA ARG A 132 -13.01 -4.74 8.18
C ARG A 132 -12.78 -4.09 9.54
N TRP A 133 -11.56 -3.62 9.80
CA TRP A 133 -11.27 -2.91 11.04
C TRP A 133 -12.16 -1.67 11.21
N PHE A 134 -12.28 -0.84 10.17
CA PHE A 134 -13.05 0.39 10.21
C PHE A 134 -14.56 0.15 10.40
N ASP A 135 -15.12 -0.84 9.70
CA ASP A 135 -16.55 -1.13 9.70
C ASP A 135 -17.00 -1.94 10.94
N GLU A 136 -16.15 -2.84 11.46
CA GLU A 136 -16.56 -3.85 12.46
C GLU A 136 -15.82 -3.74 13.81
N GLU A 137 -14.54 -3.36 13.81
CA GLU A 137 -13.68 -3.41 15.01
C GLU A 137 -13.42 -2.03 15.62
N TYR A 138 -13.70 -0.96 14.87
CA TYR A 138 -13.42 0.39 15.31
C TYR A 138 -14.42 0.78 16.42
N PRO A 139 -13.97 0.98 17.67
CA PRO A 139 -14.87 1.20 18.80
C PRO A 139 -15.31 2.66 18.81
N ALA A 140 -16.25 3.02 17.94
CA ALA A 140 -17.20 4.14 18.10
C ALA A 140 -17.99 4.33 16.78
N ARG A 141 -19.15 3.71 16.71
CA ARG A 141 -20.37 4.40 16.29
C ARG A 141 -21.29 4.50 17.49
#